data_AF-C5NWK7-F1
#
_entry.id   AF-C5NWK7-F1
#
_cell.length_a   1.000
_cell.length_b   1.000
_cell.length_c   1.000
_cell.angle_alpha   90.00
_cell.angle_beta   90.00
_cell.angle_gamma   90.00
#
_symmetry.space_group_name_H-M   'P 1'
#
loop_
_entity.id
_entity.type
_entity.pdbx_description
1 polymer ?
#
loop_
_entity_poly.entity_id
_entity_poly.type
_entity_poly.pdbx_seq_one_letter_code
_entity_poly.pdbx_strand_id
1 'polypeptide(L)'
;MENLIIATTPLQAKIANYIQNLYSEERFFKVYITPVMNERQEHYSRDFDLVLHGTYEMTYEQALNECAKEYDKIFYASFDNQLILDIVASSKYKHLMSFDDGYANIYPKGMYAQPLNNMQVGKYGLTRDDLINNTEKHYTLYDSDFHVVSKEKLMCLENFFKLDIEPVKNGRTAKVLLGQNFSEEDESISVNFITTYAKALSVDYYVPHPKEKFKIDNVEYLITPLIFEDALVELFKEYEFVEVYHFTSSVSLHLKNMKNVVVKGIEVPFYNDRQKELRRLGCDFITVTLGW
;
A
#
# COMPACT_ATOMS: atom_id res chain seq x y z
N MET A 1 -16.58 -5.23 -24.88
CA MET A 1 -17.08 -4.92 -23.53
C MET A 1 -15.89 -4.43 -22.73
N GLU A 2 -16.07 -3.39 -21.91
CA GLU A 2 -14.97 -2.74 -21.19
C GLU A 2 -14.65 -3.47 -19.88
N ASN A 3 -13.47 -3.24 -19.31
CA ASN A 3 -13.07 -3.73 -17.99
C ASN A 3 -13.22 -2.62 -16.94
N LEU A 4 -13.53 -3.00 -15.70
CA LEU A 4 -13.47 -2.09 -14.55
C LEU A 4 -12.21 -2.35 -13.73
N ILE A 5 -11.47 -1.32 -13.35
CA ILE A 5 -10.40 -1.44 -12.36
C ILE A 5 -10.52 -0.37 -11.28
N ILE A 6 -10.57 -0.82 -10.02
CA ILE A 6 -10.84 0.03 -8.86
C ILE A 6 -9.60 0.08 -7.97
N ALA A 7 -9.10 1.30 -7.74
CA ALA A 7 -8.03 1.57 -6.79
C ALA A 7 -8.49 2.55 -5.72
N THR A 8 -7.93 2.42 -4.51
CA THR A 8 -8.28 3.24 -3.34
C THR A 8 -7.07 3.84 -2.64
N THR A 9 -5.86 3.45 -3.06
CA THR A 9 -4.60 3.96 -2.54
C THR A 9 -3.60 4.20 -3.66
N PRO A 10 -2.57 5.05 -3.45
CA PRO A 10 -1.53 5.30 -4.45
C PRO A 10 -0.83 4.02 -4.95
N LEU A 11 -0.54 3.06 -4.06
CA LEU A 11 0.04 1.77 -4.44
C LEU A 11 -0.90 0.99 -5.37
N GLN A 12 -2.18 0.91 -5.02
CA GLN A 12 -3.19 0.26 -5.85
C GLN A 12 -3.34 0.93 -7.21
N ALA A 13 -3.27 2.27 -7.28
CA ALA A 13 -3.31 2.99 -8.55
C ALA A 13 -2.10 2.67 -9.44
N LYS A 14 -0.91 2.55 -8.85
CA LYS A 14 0.29 2.10 -9.56
C LYS A 14 0.13 0.66 -10.08
N ILE A 15 -0.38 -0.25 -9.26
CA ILE A 15 -0.66 -1.65 -9.66
C ILE A 15 -1.70 -1.67 -10.80
N ALA A 16 -2.76 -0.88 -10.69
CA ALA A 16 -3.81 -0.80 -11.70
C ALA A 16 -3.27 -0.34 -13.06
N ASN A 17 -2.42 0.69 -13.09
CA ASN A 17 -1.77 1.13 -14.33
C ASN A 17 -0.81 0.07 -14.89
N TYR A 18 -0.11 -0.69 -14.05
CA TYR A 18 0.71 -1.82 -14.50
C TYR A 18 -0.15 -2.91 -15.14
N ILE A 19 -1.26 -3.30 -14.48
CA ILE A 19 -2.20 -4.29 -15.01
C ILE A 19 -2.77 -3.83 -16.35
N GLN A 20 -3.19 -2.57 -16.47
CA GLN A 20 -3.67 -2.01 -17.74
C GLN A 20 -2.66 -2.25 -18.88
N ASN A 21 -1.37 -2.03 -18.62
CA ASN A 21 -0.32 -2.24 -19.63
C ASN A 21 -0.16 -3.72 -20.03
N LEU A 22 -0.47 -4.67 -19.14
CA LEU A 22 -0.51 -6.10 -19.49
C LEU A 22 -1.67 -6.46 -20.44
N TYR A 23 -2.69 -5.61 -20.47
CA TYR A 23 -3.90 -5.76 -21.29
C TYR A 23 -4.03 -4.58 -22.27
N SER A 24 -2.95 -4.22 -22.97
CA SER A 24 -2.86 -3.00 -23.80
C SER A 24 -3.93 -2.89 -24.89
N GLU A 25 -4.47 -4.01 -25.36
CA GLU A 25 -5.51 -4.06 -26.40
C GLU A 25 -6.93 -4.00 -25.84
N GLU A 26 -7.09 -4.07 -24.52
CA GLU A 26 -8.39 -4.01 -23.85
C GLU A 26 -8.70 -2.59 -23.36
N ARG A 27 -9.99 -2.25 -23.32
CA ARG A 27 -10.46 -0.98 -22.76
C ARG A 27 -10.69 -1.10 -21.25
N PHE A 28 -10.33 -0.06 -20.52
CA PHE A 28 -10.53 0.03 -19.08
C PHE A 28 -11.30 1.30 -18.73
N PHE A 29 -12.27 1.15 -17.84
CA PHE A 29 -12.80 2.22 -17.02
C PHE A 29 -12.07 2.17 -15.66
N LYS A 30 -11.21 3.15 -15.40
CA LYS A 30 -10.35 3.23 -14.22
C LYS A 30 -10.99 4.14 -13.18
N VAL A 31 -11.20 3.60 -11.99
CA VAL A 31 -11.86 4.31 -10.89
C VAL A 31 -10.93 4.40 -9.69
N TYR A 32 -10.72 5.62 -9.20
CA TYR A 32 -9.94 5.90 -8.01
C TYR A 32 -10.85 6.47 -6.92
N ILE A 33 -10.96 5.79 -5.77
CA ILE A 33 -11.89 6.17 -4.70
C ILE A 33 -11.11 6.27 -3.38
N THR A 34 -11.05 7.47 -2.80
CA THR A 34 -10.21 7.71 -1.61
C THR A 34 -10.89 8.58 -0.56
N PRO A 35 -10.71 8.32 0.75
CA PRO A 35 -11.21 9.22 1.79
C PRO A 35 -10.42 10.54 1.87
N VAL A 36 -9.23 10.60 1.28
CA VAL A 36 -8.31 11.76 1.35
C VAL A 36 -7.72 12.08 -0.02
N MET A 37 -7.57 13.36 -0.35
CA MET A 37 -6.93 13.82 -1.57
C MET A 37 -5.82 14.82 -1.23
N ASN A 38 -4.57 14.40 -1.38
CA ASN A 38 -3.39 15.26 -1.32
C ASN A 38 -2.54 15.06 -2.60
N GLU A 39 -1.43 15.79 -2.72
CA GLU A 39 -0.56 15.74 -3.91
C GLU A 39 -0.14 14.32 -4.31
N ARG A 40 0.00 13.38 -3.35
CA ARG A 40 0.29 11.97 -3.62
C ARG A 40 -0.89 11.26 -4.27
N GLN A 41 -2.11 11.41 -3.74
CA GLN A 41 -3.28 10.81 -4.40
C GLN A 41 -3.52 11.45 -5.78
N GLU A 42 -3.37 12.76 -5.91
CA GLU A 42 -3.50 13.47 -7.19
C GLU A 42 -2.51 12.92 -8.22
N HIS A 43 -1.25 12.73 -7.83
CA HIS A 43 -0.21 12.20 -8.72
C HIS A 43 -0.56 10.82 -9.29
N TYR A 44 -0.95 9.86 -8.45
CA TYR A 44 -1.23 8.49 -8.91
C TYR A 44 -2.61 8.32 -9.55
N SER A 45 -3.56 9.22 -9.28
CA SER A 45 -4.92 9.15 -9.83
C SER A 45 -5.13 10.02 -11.08
N ARG A 46 -4.17 10.83 -11.49
CA ARG A 46 -4.30 11.79 -12.61
C ARG A 46 -4.82 11.19 -13.93
N ASP A 47 -4.50 9.93 -14.19
CA ASP A 47 -4.80 9.22 -15.43
C ASP A 47 -6.03 8.30 -15.29
N PHE A 48 -6.83 8.45 -14.22
CA PHE A 48 -8.05 7.69 -13.98
C PHE A 48 -9.27 8.40 -14.60
N ASP A 49 -10.24 7.62 -15.09
CA ASP A 49 -11.44 8.13 -15.75
C ASP A 49 -12.43 8.72 -14.75
N LEU A 50 -12.48 8.17 -13.54
CA LEU A 50 -13.31 8.64 -12.44
C LEU A 50 -12.50 8.70 -11.15
N VAL A 51 -12.41 9.90 -10.56
CA VAL A 51 -11.76 10.12 -9.27
C VAL A 51 -12.80 10.65 -8.29
N LEU A 52 -13.04 9.89 -7.22
CA LEU A 52 -14.02 10.22 -6.18
C LEU A 52 -13.31 10.34 -4.83
N HIS A 53 -13.53 11.45 -4.13
CA HIS A 53 -13.00 11.65 -2.79
C HIS A 53 -13.98 12.37 -1.88
N GLY A 54 -13.92 12.07 -0.57
CA GLY A 54 -14.77 12.71 0.42
C GLY A 54 -15.37 11.76 1.44
N THR A 55 -16.40 12.22 2.15
CA THR A 55 -17.11 11.41 3.14
C THR A 55 -17.84 10.25 2.47
N TYR A 56 -17.96 9.14 3.20
CA TYR A 56 -18.36 7.87 2.61
C TYR A 56 -19.73 7.91 1.94
N GLU A 57 -20.76 8.56 2.49
CA GLU A 57 -22.14 8.37 2.01
C GLU A 57 -22.39 8.88 0.58
N MET A 58 -22.12 10.16 0.29
CA MET A 58 -22.33 10.71 -1.07
C MET A 58 -21.38 10.09 -2.10
N THR A 59 -20.10 9.92 -1.71
CA THR A 59 -19.07 9.33 -2.56
C THR A 59 -19.42 7.89 -2.91
N TYR A 60 -19.98 7.14 -1.96
CA TYR A 60 -20.40 5.76 -2.12
C TYR A 60 -21.57 5.65 -3.11
N GLU A 61 -22.64 6.44 -2.97
CA GLU A 61 -23.78 6.35 -3.89
C GLU A 61 -23.38 6.74 -5.31
N GLN A 62 -22.58 7.80 -5.46
CA GLN A 62 -22.07 8.20 -6.77
C GLN A 62 -21.20 7.11 -7.39
N ALA A 63 -20.28 6.51 -6.63
CA ALA A 63 -19.45 5.42 -7.10
C ALA A 63 -20.28 4.20 -7.52
N LEU A 64 -21.26 3.80 -6.70
CA LEU A 64 -22.13 2.66 -7.01
C LEU A 64 -22.92 2.91 -8.30
N ASN A 65 -23.49 4.11 -8.48
CA ASN A 65 -24.22 4.47 -9.69
C ASN A 65 -23.33 4.47 -10.95
N GLU A 66 -22.08 4.94 -10.83
CA GLU A 66 -21.15 5.00 -11.96
C GLU A 66 -20.46 3.67 -12.26
N CYS A 67 -20.32 2.78 -11.28
CA CYS A 67 -19.51 1.56 -11.41
C CYS A 67 -20.36 0.28 -11.45
N ALA A 68 -21.62 0.27 -11.03
CA ALA A 68 -22.47 -0.92 -11.09
C ALA A 68 -23.04 -1.12 -12.50
N LYS A 69 -22.23 -1.68 -13.41
CA LYS A 69 -22.54 -1.84 -14.84
C LYS A 69 -22.21 -3.25 -15.32
N GLU A 70 -22.20 -3.45 -16.65
CA GLU A 70 -21.79 -4.71 -17.27
C GLU A 70 -20.33 -4.62 -17.76
N TYR A 71 -19.48 -5.56 -17.34
CA TYR A 71 -18.05 -5.59 -17.67
C TYR A 71 -17.60 -6.94 -18.22
N ASP A 72 -16.48 -6.94 -18.94
CA ASP A 72 -15.79 -8.19 -19.26
C ASP A 72 -15.07 -8.71 -18.02
N LYS A 73 -14.26 -7.86 -17.39
CA LYS A 73 -13.51 -8.16 -16.17
C LYS A 73 -13.68 -7.04 -15.14
N ILE A 74 -13.74 -7.41 -13.86
CA ILE A 74 -13.60 -6.48 -12.74
C ILE A 74 -12.30 -6.78 -12.01
N PHE A 75 -11.48 -5.75 -11.79
CA PHE A 75 -10.22 -5.79 -11.04
C PHE A 75 -10.35 -4.94 -9.77
N TYR A 76 -10.00 -5.50 -8.62
CA TYR A 76 -10.06 -4.81 -7.33
C TYR A 76 -8.94 -5.25 -6.38
N ALA A 77 -8.59 -4.40 -5.42
CA ALA A 77 -7.55 -4.71 -4.44
C ALA A 77 -8.12 -5.26 -3.12
N SER A 78 -8.94 -4.46 -2.46
CA SER A 78 -9.36 -4.71 -1.08
C SER A 78 -10.55 -5.69 -1.05
N PHE A 79 -10.42 -6.77 -0.29
CA PHE A 79 -11.47 -7.78 -0.16
C PHE A 79 -12.55 -7.41 0.89
N ASP A 80 -12.30 -6.43 1.76
CA ASP A 80 -13.19 -6.01 2.85
C ASP A 80 -13.87 -4.65 2.61
N ASN A 81 -13.53 -3.97 1.52
CA ASN A 81 -14.11 -2.66 1.25
C ASN A 81 -15.59 -2.81 0.83
N GLN A 82 -16.50 -2.26 1.63
CA GLN A 82 -17.95 -2.37 1.41
C GLN A 82 -18.38 -1.87 0.03
N LEU A 83 -17.80 -0.77 -0.46
CA LEU A 83 -18.14 -0.24 -1.77
C LEU A 83 -17.70 -1.18 -2.89
N ILE A 84 -16.53 -1.81 -2.77
CA ILE A 84 -16.08 -2.83 -3.73
C ILE A 84 -17.01 -4.04 -3.70
N LEU A 85 -17.37 -4.54 -2.51
CA LEU A 85 -18.33 -5.64 -2.35
C LEU A 85 -19.65 -5.32 -3.05
N ASP A 86 -20.17 -4.11 -2.86
CA ASP A 86 -21.47 -3.71 -3.38
C ASP A 86 -21.46 -3.37 -4.89
N ILE A 87 -20.36 -2.81 -5.41
CA ILE A 87 -20.14 -2.66 -6.85
C ILE A 87 -20.11 -4.03 -7.53
N VAL A 88 -19.34 -4.98 -6.99
CA VAL A 88 -19.25 -6.34 -7.56
C VAL A 88 -20.61 -7.04 -7.48
N ALA A 89 -21.29 -6.97 -6.34
CA ALA A 89 -22.61 -7.60 -6.17
C ALA A 89 -23.67 -7.03 -7.11
N SER A 90 -23.58 -5.74 -7.45
CA SER A 90 -24.55 -5.04 -8.29
C SER A 90 -24.17 -5.01 -9.78
N SER A 91 -23.00 -5.52 -10.15
CA SER A 91 -22.52 -5.56 -11.53
C SER A 91 -22.76 -6.92 -12.19
N LYS A 92 -22.82 -6.95 -13.52
CA LYS A 92 -22.64 -8.19 -14.28
C LYS A 92 -21.23 -8.23 -14.85
N TYR A 93 -20.57 -9.36 -14.73
CA TYR A 93 -19.21 -9.53 -15.24
C TYR A 93 -18.98 -10.98 -15.69
N LYS A 94 -18.00 -11.18 -16.58
CA LYS A 94 -17.58 -12.53 -16.97
C LYS A 94 -16.46 -13.07 -16.11
N HIS A 95 -15.52 -12.21 -15.75
CA HIS A 95 -14.36 -12.59 -14.96
C HIS A 95 -14.12 -11.67 -13.77
N LEU A 96 -13.68 -12.27 -12.68
CA LEU A 96 -13.34 -11.56 -11.46
C LEU A 96 -11.84 -11.70 -11.19
N MET A 97 -11.14 -10.57 -11.16
CA MET A 97 -9.71 -10.49 -10.95
C MET A 97 -9.42 -9.64 -9.72
N SER A 98 -8.31 -9.89 -9.04
CA SER A 98 -7.88 -9.02 -7.94
C SER A 98 -6.38 -8.74 -7.99
N PHE A 99 -5.93 -7.84 -7.13
CA PHE A 99 -4.53 -7.50 -6.96
C PHE A 99 -4.25 -7.10 -5.51
N ASP A 100 -2.99 -6.97 -5.14
CA ASP A 100 -2.63 -6.69 -3.75
C ASP A 100 -3.21 -5.36 -3.25
N ASP A 101 -3.87 -5.43 -2.08
CA ASP A 101 -4.14 -4.27 -1.23
C ASP A 101 -2.85 -3.81 -0.54
N GLY A 102 -2.01 -4.78 -0.18
CA GLY A 102 -0.68 -4.62 0.39
C GLY A 102 -0.36 -5.78 1.31
N TYR A 103 0.38 -5.52 2.39
CA TYR A 103 0.81 -6.56 3.33
C TYR A 103 -0.35 -7.38 3.95
N ALA A 104 -1.59 -6.85 3.97
CA ALA A 104 -2.76 -7.58 4.44
C ALA A 104 -3.02 -8.89 3.66
N ASN A 105 -2.66 -8.95 2.37
CA ASN A 105 -2.82 -10.12 1.50
C ASN A 105 -1.97 -11.33 1.95
N ILE A 106 -0.85 -11.08 2.63
CA ILE A 106 0.11 -12.11 3.06
C ILE A 106 0.32 -12.14 4.56
N TYR A 107 -0.47 -11.41 5.35
CA TYR A 107 -0.36 -11.42 6.80
C TYR A 107 -1.31 -12.46 7.42
N PRO A 108 -0.83 -13.61 7.93
CA PRO A 108 -1.68 -14.72 8.39
C PRO A 108 -2.52 -14.40 9.63
N LYS A 109 -2.21 -13.29 10.33
CA LYS A 109 -3.01 -12.79 11.46
C LYS A 109 -3.84 -11.56 11.07
N GLY A 110 -3.86 -11.17 9.80
CA GLY A 110 -4.59 -10.01 9.28
C GLY A 110 -6.07 -10.28 9.07
N MET A 111 -6.82 -9.21 8.80
CA MET A 111 -8.28 -9.25 8.62
C MET A 111 -8.76 -10.16 7.48
N TYR A 112 -7.93 -10.44 6.48
CA TYR A 112 -8.23 -11.38 5.39
C TYR A 112 -7.96 -12.85 5.74
N ALA A 113 -7.31 -13.12 6.88
CA ALA A 113 -7.05 -14.48 7.37
C ALA A 113 -7.90 -14.85 8.60
N GLN A 114 -8.43 -13.85 9.30
CA GLN A 114 -9.33 -14.05 10.44
C GLN A 114 -10.74 -14.47 9.98
N PRO A 115 -11.57 -15.01 10.88
CA PRO A 115 -12.98 -15.27 10.59
C PRO A 115 -13.71 -14.04 10.03
N LEU A 116 -14.67 -14.28 9.15
CA LEU A 116 -15.51 -13.24 8.56
C LEU A 116 -16.20 -12.39 9.65
N ASN A 117 -16.19 -11.07 9.47
CA ASN A 117 -16.89 -10.14 10.35
C ASN A 117 -18.00 -9.36 9.60
N ASN A 118 -18.90 -8.71 10.32
CA ASN A 118 -20.05 -8.01 9.71
C ASN A 118 -19.64 -6.83 8.81
N MET A 119 -18.47 -6.21 9.04
CA MET A 119 -17.97 -5.13 8.17
C MET A 119 -17.47 -5.65 6.82
N GLN A 120 -17.20 -6.96 6.72
CA GLN A 120 -16.74 -7.67 5.53
C GLN A 120 -17.89 -8.31 4.73
N VAL A 121 -19.13 -7.86 4.98
CA VAL A 121 -20.33 -8.27 4.25
C VAL A 121 -20.94 -7.01 3.62
N GLY A 122 -21.04 -7.00 2.28
CA GLY A 122 -21.65 -5.91 1.53
C GLY A 122 -23.15 -5.82 1.80
N LYS A 123 -23.72 -4.65 1.55
CA LYS A 123 -25.17 -4.39 1.63
C LYS A 123 -26.00 -5.38 0.82
N TYR A 124 -25.46 -5.88 -0.29
CA TYR A 124 -26.14 -6.84 -1.18
C TYR A 124 -25.75 -8.31 -0.90
N GLY A 125 -25.08 -8.58 0.22
CA GLY A 125 -24.81 -9.92 0.73
C GLY A 125 -23.53 -10.59 0.22
N LEU A 126 -22.83 -9.99 -0.73
CA LEU A 126 -21.50 -10.47 -1.15
C LEU A 126 -20.51 -10.30 0.00
N THR A 127 -19.71 -11.32 0.28
CA THR A 127 -18.75 -11.31 1.38
C THR A 127 -17.31 -11.18 0.89
N ARG A 128 -16.42 -10.80 1.81
CA ARG A 128 -14.98 -10.85 1.60
C ARG A 128 -14.49 -12.22 1.13
N ASP A 129 -15.01 -13.29 1.71
CA ASP A 129 -14.61 -14.65 1.35
C ASP A 129 -15.14 -15.05 -0.04
N ASP A 130 -16.30 -14.54 -0.46
CA ASP A 130 -16.80 -14.71 -1.83
C ASP A 130 -15.84 -14.03 -2.84
N LEU A 131 -15.38 -12.81 -2.56
CA LEU A 131 -14.39 -12.14 -3.42
C LEU A 131 -13.08 -12.92 -3.53
N ILE A 132 -12.57 -13.46 -2.41
CA ILE A 132 -11.36 -14.29 -2.40
C ILE A 132 -11.56 -15.56 -3.23
N ASN A 133 -12.66 -16.28 -2.97
CA ASN A 133 -12.93 -17.58 -3.60
C ASN A 133 -13.25 -17.47 -5.09
N ASN A 134 -13.99 -16.43 -5.49
CA ASN A 134 -14.43 -16.22 -6.86
C ASN A 134 -13.40 -15.49 -7.73
N THR A 135 -12.35 -14.91 -7.14
CA THR A 135 -11.19 -14.40 -7.90
C THR A 135 -10.61 -15.53 -8.76
N GLU A 136 -10.44 -15.28 -10.06
CA GLU A 136 -9.80 -16.20 -11.00
C GLU A 136 -8.29 -16.02 -11.06
N LYS A 137 -7.82 -14.76 -11.03
CA LYS A 137 -6.40 -14.38 -10.99
C LYS A 137 -6.17 -13.25 -10.01
N HIS A 138 -5.07 -13.35 -9.25
CA HIS A 138 -4.64 -12.34 -8.29
C HIS A 138 -3.24 -11.85 -8.62
N TYR A 139 -3.08 -10.57 -8.95
CA TYR A 139 -1.79 -9.96 -9.24
C TYR A 139 -1.10 -9.54 -7.94
N THR A 140 0.05 -10.14 -7.65
CA THR A 140 0.73 -9.96 -6.37
C THR A 140 2.15 -9.43 -6.51
N LEU A 141 2.54 -8.57 -5.57
CA LEU A 141 3.90 -8.07 -5.34
C LEU A 141 4.73 -9.05 -4.49
N TYR A 142 4.11 -10.07 -3.90
CA TYR A 142 4.70 -10.87 -2.85
C TYR A 142 4.97 -12.31 -3.27
N ASP A 143 6.21 -12.73 -3.09
CA ASP A 143 6.58 -14.14 -3.03
C ASP A 143 6.59 -14.58 -1.56
N SER A 144 5.54 -15.27 -1.14
CA SER A 144 5.28 -15.70 0.24
C SER A 144 4.71 -17.12 0.25
N ASP A 145 5.02 -17.88 1.30
CA ASP A 145 4.43 -19.20 1.54
C ASP A 145 2.97 -19.13 2.02
N PHE A 146 2.55 -17.97 2.54
CA PHE A 146 1.16 -17.67 2.85
C PHE A 146 0.64 -16.52 1.99
N HIS A 147 -0.54 -16.73 1.42
CA HIS A 147 -1.35 -15.72 0.75
C HIS A 147 -2.83 -16.06 0.95
N VAL A 148 -3.69 -15.05 1.08
CA VAL A 148 -5.15 -15.24 1.28
C VAL A 148 -5.87 -15.78 0.04
N VAL A 149 -5.22 -15.76 -1.11
CA VAL A 149 -5.70 -16.29 -2.38
C VAL A 149 -4.84 -17.50 -2.72
N SER A 150 -5.46 -18.57 -3.21
CA SER A 150 -4.76 -19.81 -3.53
C SER A 150 -3.61 -19.61 -4.51
N LYS A 151 -2.50 -20.33 -4.26
CA LYS A 151 -1.22 -20.17 -4.97
C LYS A 151 -1.34 -20.30 -6.49
N GLU A 152 -2.22 -21.18 -6.97
CA GLU A 152 -2.47 -21.43 -8.40
C GLU A 152 -3.12 -20.25 -9.14
N LYS A 153 -3.68 -19.29 -8.41
CA LYS A 153 -4.30 -18.07 -8.95
C LYS A 153 -3.35 -16.87 -8.95
N LEU A 154 -2.18 -16.98 -8.32
CA LEU A 154 -1.26 -15.85 -8.14
C LEU A 154 -0.47 -15.56 -9.42
N MET A 155 -0.39 -14.28 -9.77
CA MET A 155 0.36 -13.74 -10.90
C MET A 155 1.38 -12.74 -10.35
N CYS A 156 2.64 -13.14 -10.22
CA CYS A 156 3.69 -12.30 -9.63
C CYS A 156 4.04 -11.11 -10.55
N LEU A 157 4.08 -9.90 -9.99
CA LEU A 157 4.47 -8.67 -10.65
C LEU A 157 5.98 -8.45 -10.53
N GLU A 158 6.74 -9.06 -11.44
CA GLU A 158 8.20 -8.93 -11.45
C GLU A 158 8.66 -7.51 -11.76
N ASN A 159 9.73 -7.08 -11.09
CA ASN A 159 10.38 -5.77 -11.31
C ASN A 159 9.44 -4.56 -11.14
N PHE A 160 8.34 -4.70 -10.40
CA PHE A 160 7.33 -3.65 -10.23
C PHE A 160 7.89 -2.34 -9.62
N PHE A 161 8.85 -2.47 -8.70
CA PHE A 161 9.55 -1.33 -8.07
C PHE A 161 10.91 -1.02 -8.70
N LYS A 162 11.19 -1.54 -9.90
CA LYS A 162 12.41 -1.18 -10.62
C LYS A 162 12.36 0.32 -10.98
N LEU A 163 13.47 1.00 -10.75
CA LEU A 163 13.66 2.41 -11.08
C LEU A 163 14.57 2.54 -12.30
N ASP A 164 14.23 3.47 -13.20
CA ASP A 164 15.04 3.78 -14.39
C ASP A 164 16.07 4.88 -14.11
N ILE A 165 16.74 4.80 -12.96
CA ILE A 165 17.81 5.72 -12.56
C ILE A 165 18.87 4.95 -11.76
N GLU A 166 20.14 5.28 -12.01
CA GLU A 166 21.25 4.81 -11.20
C GLU A 166 21.61 5.87 -10.14
N PRO A 167 21.92 5.48 -8.89
CA PRO A 167 22.41 6.41 -7.88
C PRO A 167 23.67 7.14 -8.31
N VAL A 168 23.84 8.38 -7.82
CA VAL A 168 25.14 9.07 -7.90
C VAL A 168 26.23 8.27 -7.20
N LYS A 169 27.48 8.37 -7.66
CA LYS A 169 28.62 7.62 -7.12
C LYS A 169 29.49 8.52 -6.23
N ASN A 170 29.02 8.82 -5.03
CA ASN A 170 29.66 9.76 -4.11
C ASN A 170 29.89 9.22 -2.69
N GLY A 171 29.54 7.96 -2.43
CA GLY A 171 29.67 7.31 -1.13
C GLY A 171 28.75 7.85 -0.03
N ARG A 172 27.85 8.80 -0.32
CA ARG A 172 26.94 9.40 0.67
C ARG A 172 25.73 8.50 0.89
N THR A 173 25.22 8.52 2.12
CA THR A 173 24.02 7.80 2.54
C THR A 173 22.97 8.77 3.04
N ALA A 174 21.74 8.66 2.54
CA ALA A 174 20.57 9.29 3.16
C ALA A 174 19.92 8.32 4.15
N LYS A 175 19.65 8.77 5.37
CA LYS A 175 18.89 8.04 6.38
C LYS A 175 17.46 8.57 6.42
N VAL A 176 16.50 7.68 6.16
CA VAL A 176 15.08 8.05 6.10
C VAL A 176 14.29 7.27 7.14
N LEU A 177 13.46 7.94 7.92
CA LEU A 177 12.48 7.28 8.81
C LEU A 177 11.08 7.37 8.22
N LEU A 178 10.42 6.22 8.08
CA LEU A 178 9.02 6.13 7.68
C LEU A 178 8.12 6.29 8.91
N GLY A 179 7.22 7.26 8.82
CA GLY A 179 6.22 7.55 9.82
C GLY A 179 5.19 6.44 10.00
N GLN A 180 4.60 6.40 11.18
CA GLN A 180 3.49 5.52 11.52
C GLN A 180 2.69 6.18 12.64
N ASN A 181 1.36 6.05 12.61
CA ASN A 181 0.57 6.46 13.76
C ASN A 181 0.59 5.36 14.84
N PHE A 182 0.95 5.71 16.07
CA PHE A 182 0.98 4.79 17.22
C PHE A 182 -0.24 4.93 18.14
N SER A 183 -0.99 6.02 18.01
CA SER A 183 -2.18 6.31 18.81
C SER A 183 -3.18 7.10 18.00
N GLU A 184 -4.43 6.62 17.93
CA GLU A 184 -5.52 7.36 17.29
C GLU A 184 -6.14 8.40 18.24
N GLU A 185 -5.90 8.29 19.55
CA GLU A 185 -6.51 9.13 20.59
C GLU A 185 -5.60 10.27 21.05
N ASP A 186 -4.29 10.02 21.10
CA ASP A 186 -3.29 10.97 21.61
C ASP A 186 -2.06 11.02 20.69
N GLU A 187 -2.02 12.02 19.84
CA GLU A 187 -0.92 12.26 18.89
C GLU A 187 0.42 12.48 19.60
N SER A 188 0.43 12.96 20.85
CA SER A 188 1.68 13.23 21.59
C SER A 188 2.50 11.96 21.82
N ILE A 189 1.84 10.80 21.92
CA ILE A 189 2.50 9.50 22.01
C ILE A 189 3.30 9.23 20.74
N SER A 190 2.66 9.40 19.57
CA SER A 190 3.31 9.21 18.27
C SER A 190 4.46 10.22 18.09
N VAL A 191 4.21 11.50 18.38
CA VAL A 191 5.22 12.57 18.26
C VAL A 191 6.44 12.27 19.13
N ASN A 192 6.26 12.00 20.42
CA ASN A 192 7.36 11.74 21.34
C ASN A 192 8.14 10.48 20.94
N PHE A 193 7.43 9.41 20.59
CA PHE A 193 8.06 8.15 20.21
C PHE A 193 8.91 8.34 18.96
N ILE A 194 8.32 8.85 17.87
CA ILE A 194 9.00 9.02 16.59
C ILE A 194 10.17 9.99 16.71
N THR A 195 10.01 11.12 17.41
CA THR A 195 11.08 12.10 17.63
C THR A 195 12.27 11.48 18.35
N THR A 196 12.02 10.62 19.35
CA THR A 196 13.09 9.96 20.10
C THR A 196 13.91 9.03 19.20
N TYR A 197 13.26 8.23 18.34
CA TYR A 197 13.97 7.36 17.40
C TYR A 197 14.65 8.14 16.28
N ALA A 198 14.00 9.16 15.73
CA ALA A 198 14.58 10.03 14.71
C ALA A 198 15.91 10.63 15.19
N LYS A 199 15.94 11.14 16.43
CA LYS A 199 17.15 11.68 17.06
C LYS A 199 18.21 10.59 17.31
N ALA A 200 17.82 9.45 17.88
CA ALA A 200 18.75 8.37 18.20
C ALA A 200 19.42 7.79 16.94
N LEU A 201 18.71 7.75 15.82
CA LEU A 201 19.21 7.26 14.53
C LEU A 201 19.94 8.34 13.72
N SER A 202 19.80 9.62 14.12
CA SER A 202 20.28 10.79 13.38
C SER A 202 19.82 10.74 11.93
N VAL A 203 18.49 10.67 11.74
CA VAL A 203 17.89 10.57 10.40
C VAL A 203 17.96 11.92 9.68
N ASP A 204 18.22 11.86 8.37
CA ASP A 204 18.25 13.05 7.52
C ASP A 204 16.82 13.44 7.16
N TYR A 205 16.00 12.46 6.76
CA TYR A 205 14.63 12.69 6.30
C TYR A 205 13.59 11.89 7.07
N TYR A 206 12.40 12.47 7.18
CA TYR A 206 11.18 11.82 7.64
C TYR A 206 10.13 11.81 6.53
N VAL A 207 9.45 10.67 6.39
CA VAL A 207 8.35 10.50 5.44
C VAL A 207 7.10 10.21 6.25
N PRO A 208 6.14 11.15 6.38
CA PRO A 208 4.94 10.93 7.19
C PRO A 208 4.06 9.84 6.58
N HIS A 209 3.35 9.14 7.45
CA HIS A 209 2.31 8.22 7.00
C HIS A 209 1.15 9.04 6.37
N PRO A 210 0.48 8.58 5.28
CA PRO A 210 -0.62 9.34 4.65
C PRO A 210 -1.76 9.78 5.59
N LYS A 211 -1.97 9.03 6.68
CA LYS A 211 -3.01 9.30 7.70
C LYS A 211 -2.52 10.13 8.89
N GLU A 212 -1.25 10.50 8.91
CA GLU A 212 -0.65 11.31 9.96
C GLU A 212 -1.19 12.74 9.91
N LYS A 213 -1.57 13.27 11.08
CA LYS A 213 -2.09 14.65 11.24
C LYS A 213 -1.19 15.53 12.11
N PHE A 214 -0.18 14.94 12.73
CA PHE A 214 0.78 15.63 13.58
C PHE A 214 2.04 15.99 12.80
N LYS A 215 2.91 16.78 13.45
CA LYS A 215 4.28 17.04 12.99
C LYS A 215 5.28 16.67 14.08
N ILE A 216 6.48 16.33 13.66
CA ILE A 216 7.63 16.09 14.53
C ILE A 216 8.67 17.17 14.28
N ASP A 217 9.26 17.68 15.37
CA ASP A 217 10.23 18.76 15.30
C ASP A 217 11.65 18.24 15.03
N ASN A 218 12.51 19.12 14.52
CA ASN A 218 13.95 18.86 14.32
C ASN A 218 14.29 17.70 13.37
N VAL A 219 13.49 17.50 12.34
CA VAL A 219 13.79 16.60 11.23
C VAL A 219 13.35 17.23 9.90
N GLU A 220 14.07 16.94 8.83
CA GLU A 220 13.68 17.37 7.50
C GLU A 220 12.61 16.43 6.93
N TYR A 221 11.55 16.97 6.34
CA TYR A 221 10.52 16.15 5.71
C TYR A 221 10.87 15.92 4.24
N LEU A 222 10.85 14.66 3.79
CA LEU A 222 10.93 14.37 2.37
C LEU A 222 9.57 14.66 1.72
N ILE A 223 9.42 15.88 1.22
CA ILE A 223 8.21 16.33 0.54
C ILE A 223 8.21 15.81 -0.89
N THR A 224 7.30 14.88 -1.18
CA THR A 224 7.16 14.28 -2.50
C THR A 224 5.74 13.75 -2.72
N PRO A 225 5.18 13.89 -3.93
CA PRO A 225 3.91 13.27 -4.29
C PRO A 225 4.07 11.77 -4.59
N LEU A 226 5.25 11.20 -4.45
CA LEU A 226 5.51 9.80 -4.75
C LEU A 226 5.23 8.89 -3.54
N ILE A 227 4.92 7.61 -3.78
CA ILE A 227 5.11 6.58 -2.75
C ILE A 227 6.61 6.45 -2.48
N PHE A 228 6.99 5.94 -1.31
CA PHE A 228 8.38 5.96 -0.89
C PHE A 228 9.30 5.19 -1.85
N GLU A 229 8.82 4.06 -2.39
CA GLU A 229 9.55 3.25 -3.35
C GLU A 229 9.92 4.04 -4.61
N ASP A 230 9.02 4.91 -5.08
CA ASP A 230 9.27 5.78 -6.23
C ASP A 230 10.08 7.02 -5.84
N ALA A 231 9.93 7.51 -4.61
CA ALA A 231 10.68 8.67 -4.10
C ALA A 231 12.19 8.45 -4.04
N LEU A 232 12.64 7.20 -4.08
CA LEU A 232 14.07 6.85 -4.22
C LEU A 232 14.72 7.51 -5.44
N VAL A 233 13.97 7.79 -6.52
CA VAL A 233 14.53 8.49 -7.70
C VAL A 233 15.03 9.89 -7.36
N GLU A 234 14.44 10.55 -6.38
CA GLU A 234 14.87 11.88 -5.92
C GLU A 234 16.11 11.76 -5.03
N LEU A 235 16.12 10.79 -4.11
CA LEU A 235 17.27 10.55 -3.23
C LEU A 235 18.51 10.12 -4.02
N PHE A 236 18.34 9.29 -5.05
CA PHE A 236 19.43 8.81 -5.90
C PHE A 236 20.10 9.90 -6.76
N LYS A 237 19.48 11.08 -6.91
CA LYS A 237 20.14 12.24 -7.53
C LYS A 237 21.24 12.85 -6.65
N GLU A 238 21.19 12.61 -5.34
CA GLU A 238 22.10 13.24 -4.37
C GLU A 238 22.90 12.25 -3.53
N TYR A 239 22.41 11.03 -3.36
CA TYR A 239 22.97 10.00 -2.49
C TYR A 239 23.25 8.71 -3.25
N GLU A 240 24.37 8.06 -2.94
CA GLU A 240 24.69 6.74 -3.48
C GLU A 240 23.92 5.62 -2.77
N PHE A 241 23.64 5.81 -1.49
CA PHE A 241 22.97 4.81 -0.64
C PHE A 241 21.77 5.43 0.08
N VAL A 242 20.76 4.60 0.34
CA VAL A 242 19.61 4.98 1.16
C VAL A 242 19.43 3.94 2.27
N GLU A 243 19.43 4.39 3.52
CA GLU A 243 19.09 3.57 4.69
C GLU A 243 17.69 3.97 5.19
N VAL A 244 16.78 3.00 5.21
CA VAL A 244 15.36 3.23 5.50
C VAL A 244 15.00 2.56 6.81
N TYR A 245 14.50 3.35 7.75
CA TYR A 245 13.98 2.87 9.02
C TYR A 245 12.46 2.84 9.01
N HIS A 246 11.87 1.82 9.62
CA HIS A 246 10.42 1.70 9.76
C HIS A 246 10.06 0.94 11.03
N PHE A 247 8.80 0.96 11.41
CA PHE A 247 8.31 0.14 12.52
C PHE A 247 7.66 -1.16 12.03
N THR A 248 6.76 -1.06 11.04
CA THR A 248 6.08 -2.22 10.46
C THR A 248 5.68 -2.05 8.97
N SER A 249 6.31 -1.12 8.26
CA SER A 249 5.97 -0.77 6.87
C SER A 249 6.18 -1.91 5.87
N SER A 250 5.26 -2.05 4.92
CA SER A 250 5.37 -2.96 3.76
C SER A 250 6.50 -2.59 2.81
N VAL A 251 6.97 -1.33 2.84
CA VAL A 251 8.17 -0.88 2.12
C VAL A 251 9.36 -1.82 2.36
N SER A 252 9.47 -2.39 3.56
CA SER A 252 10.51 -3.37 3.88
C SER A 252 10.48 -4.59 2.96
N LEU A 253 9.31 -5.09 2.62
CA LEU A 253 9.15 -6.21 1.69
C LEU A 253 9.45 -5.81 0.25
N HIS A 254 9.09 -4.59 -0.12
CA HIS A 254 9.24 -4.07 -1.49
C HIS A 254 10.70 -3.77 -1.85
N LEU A 255 11.49 -3.31 -0.87
CA LEU A 255 12.84 -2.80 -1.09
C LEU A 255 13.97 -3.65 -0.50
N LYS A 256 13.68 -4.73 0.27
CA LYS A 256 14.72 -5.55 0.94
C LYS A 256 15.84 -6.06 0.02
N ASN A 257 15.53 -6.27 -1.27
CA ASN A 257 16.49 -6.78 -2.26
C ASN A 257 16.97 -5.70 -3.23
N MET A 258 16.59 -4.43 -3.02
CA MET A 258 16.99 -3.34 -3.91
C MET A 258 18.44 -2.96 -3.66
N LYS A 259 19.24 -2.96 -4.73
CA LYS A 259 20.64 -2.51 -4.67
C LYS A 259 20.71 -1.06 -4.18
N ASN A 260 21.75 -0.73 -3.43
CA ASN A 260 21.98 0.61 -2.86
C ASN A 260 20.95 1.06 -1.81
N VAL A 261 19.99 0.21 -1.45
CA VAL A 261 19.03 0.46 -0.37
C VAL A 261 19.20 -0.58 0.73
N VAL A 262 19.18 -0.13 1.98
CA VAL A 262 19.12 -1.00 3.16
C VAL A 262 17.89 -0.63 3.97
N VAL A 263 17.02 -1.59 4.26
CA VAL A 263 15.81 -1.36 5.04
C VAL A 263 15.91 -2.07 6.39
N LYS A 264 15.72 -1.34 7.48
CA LYS A 264 15.83 -1.83 8.85
C LYS A 264 14.58 -1.50 9.65
N GLY A 265 13.91 -2.52 10.15
CA GLY A 265 12.84 -2.36 11.11
C GLY A 265 13.38 -1.98 12.49
N ILE A 266 12.69 -1.11 13.21
CA ILE A 266 12.99 -0.78 14.60
C ILE A 266 12.19 -1.73 15.48
N GLU A 267 12.86 -2.48 16.34
CA GLU A 267 12.20 -3.41 17.25
C GLU A 267 11.35 -2.69 18.28
N VAL A 268 10.05 -2.98 18.29
CA VAL A 268 9.10 -2.41 19.25
C VAL A 268 8.24 -3.52 19.83
N PRO A 269 8.26 -3.76 21.16
CA PRO A 269 7.51 -4.86 21.77
C PRO A 269 6.02 -4.89 21.43
N PHE A 270 5.41 -3.71 21.29
CA PHE A 270 4.00 -3.56 20.92
C PHE A 270 3.65 -4.23 19.58
N TYR A 271 4.58 -4.26 18.62
CA TYR A 271 4.37 -4.84 17.29
C TYR A 271 5.03 -6.22 17.11
N ASN A 272 5.44 -6.89 18.19
CA ASN A 272 6.25 -8.11 18.14
C ASN A 272 5.72 -9.17 17.17
N ASP A 273 4.41 -9.44 17.18
CA ASP A 273 3.80 -10.42 16.29
C ASP A 273 3.93 -10.05 14.80
N ARG A 274 3.65 -8.79 14.47
CA ARG A 274 3.78 -8.28 13.10
C ARG A 274 5.24 -8.26 12.65
N GLN A 275 6.15 -7.88 13.54
CA GLN A 275 7.59 -7.83 13.26
C GLN A 275 8.20 -9.22 13.14
N LYS A 276 7.72 -10.22 13.89
CA LYS A 276 8.13 -11.63 13.73
C LYS A 276 7.79 -12.14 12.33
N GLU A 277 6.61 -11.80 11.83
CA GLU A 277 6.20 -12.19 10.49
C GLU A 277 7.03 -11.50 9.40
N LEU A 278 7.30 -10.19 9.53
CA LEU A 278 8.20 -9.50 8.61
C LEU A 278 9.62 -10.10 8.64
N ARG A 279 10.15 -10.48 9.81
CA ARG A 279 11.44 -11.21 9.90
C ARG A 279 11.39 -12.56 9.19
N ARG A 280 10.29 -13.31 9.33
CA ARG A 280 10.08 -14.59 8.64
C ARG A 280 10.11 -14.42 7.13
N LEU A 281 9.60 -13.30 6.63
CA LEU A 281 9.64 -12.91 5.21
C LEU A 281 10.98 -12.29 4.77
N GLY A 282 11.99 -12.28 5.65
CA GLY A 282 13.35 -11.81 5.34
C GLY A 282 13.58 -10.31 5.50
N CYS A 283 12.73 -9.59 6.26
CA CYS A 283 13.02 -8.21 6.63
C CYS A 283 13.90 -8.14 7.88
N ASP A 284 14.90 -7.26 7.86
CA ASP A 284 15.82 -7.06 8.98
C ASP A 284 15.22 -6.14 10.05
N PHE A 285 15.60 -6.37 11.31
CA PHE A 285 15.22 -5.53 12.45
C PHE A 285 16.41 -5.25 13.36
N ILE A 286 16.43 -4.07 13.98
CA ILE A 286 17.46 -3.60 14.89
C ILE A 286 16.86 -3.11 16.21
N THR A 287 17.57 -3.36 17.30
CA THR A 287 17.33 -2.66 18.57
C THR A 287 18.03 -1.30 18.52
N VAL A 288 17.32 -0.23 18.85
CA VAL A 288 17.90 1.12 18.95
C VAL A 288 18.03 1.48 20.43
N THR A 289 19.25 1.77 20.88
CA THR A 289 19.48 2.27 22.24
C THR A 289 19.04 3.72 22.32
N LEU A 290 18.03 4.00 23.15
CA LEU A 290 17.57 5.35 23.41
C LEU A 290 18.38 5.92 24.58
N GLY A 291 19.11 7.01 24.34
CA GLY A 291 19.77 7.76 25.40
C GLY A 291 18.74 8.60 26.15
N TRP A 292 18.22 8.05 27.24
CA TRP A 292 17.41 8.79 28.21
C TRP A 292 18.29 9.62 29.13
#